data_AF-A0A537SSP4-F1
#
_entry.id   AF-A0A537SSP4-F1
#
_cell.length_a   1.000
_cell.length_b   1.000
_cell.length_c   1.000
_cell.angle_alpha   90.00
_cell.angle_beta   90.00
_cell.angle_gamma   90.00
#
_symmetry.space_group_name_H-M   'P 1'
#
loop_
_entity.id
_entity.type
_entity.pdbx_description
1 polymer ?
#
loop_
_entity_poly.entity_id
_entity_poly.type
_entity_poly.pdbx_seq_one_letter_code
_entity_poly.pdbx_strand_id
1 'polypeptide(L)'
;HEMLLALDELVPYAHWITPEGMPKRFDTWFFLAAAPPEQVGAHDGKESTDSIWVSPREALAGGESGRFKLPFPTTRNLIRLGKQESVNAALEDSRGKPIVTVMPVMTKLNGGRQLRIPREAGYDGDVFEVGSV
;
A
#
# COMPACT_ATOMS: atom_id res chain seq x y z
N HIS A 1 -13.16 -11.83 29.65
CA HIS A 1 -13.97 -11.53 28.46
C HIS A 1 -13.27 -12.15 27.26
N GLU A 2 -14.02 -12.80 26.37
CA GLU A 2 -13.48 -13.23 25.08
C GLU A 2 -13.29 -12.01 24.18
N MET A 3 -12.11 -11.88 23.58
CA MET A 3 -11.87 -10.88 22.55
C MET A 3 -12.31 -11.46 21.21
N LEU A 4 -13.09 -10.68 20.45
CA LEU A 4 -13.51 -11.04 19.10
C LEU A 4 -12.76 -10.17 18.08
N LEU A 5 -12.57 -10.71 16.88
CA LEU A 5 -11.99 -9.97 15.77
C LEU A 5 -13.04 -9.00 15.20
N ALA A 6 -12.72 -7.71 15.16
CA ALA A 6 -13.54 -6.66 14.55
C ALA A 6 -13.38 -6.65 13.02
N LEU A 7 -13.76 -7.75 12.36
CA LEU A 7 -13.60 -7.91 10.90
C LEU A 7 -14.52 -6.97 10.11
N ASP A 8 -15.61 -6.53 10.72
CA ASP A 8 -16.57 -5.54 10.21
C ASP A 8 -15.98 -4.12 10.12
N GLU A 9 -14.92 -3.84 10.87
CA GLU A 9 -14.20 -2.56 10.82
C GLU A 9 -13.12 -2.52 9.71
N LEU A 10 -12.80 -3.68 9.09
CA LEU A 10 -11.83 -3.75 7.99
C LEU A 10 -12.48 -3.37 6.67
N VAL A 11 -11.94 -2.34 6.02
CA VAL A 11 -12.39 -1.91 4.69
C VAL A 11 -11.40 -2.37 3.63
N PRO A 12 -11.80 -3.21 2.65
CA PRO A 12 -10.94 -3.57 1.53
C PRO A 12 -10.43 -2.33 0.80
N TYR A 13 -9.12 -2.27 0.55
CA TYR A 13 -8.46 -1.09 0.00
C TYR A 13 -7.80 -1.33 -1.35
N ALA A 14 -7.08 -2.44 -1.47
CA ALA A 14 -6.41 -2.82 -2.72
C ALA A 14 -6.13 -4.33 -2.73
N HIS A 15 -5.90 -4.87 -3.92
CA HIS A 15 -5.45 -6.24 -4.10
C HIS A 15 -4.31 -6.26 -5.11
N TRP A 16 -3.14 -6.71 -4.67
CA TRP A 16 -1.92 -6.74 -5.47
C TRP A 16 -1.35 -8.15 -5.56
N ILE A 17 -1.07 -8.59 -6.77
CA ILE A 17 -0.38 -9.85 -7.03
C ILE A 17 1.01 -9.53 -7.58
N THR A 18 2.02 -10.18 -7.01
CA THR A 18 3.41 -10.01 -7.46
C THR A 18 3.53 -10.45 -8.94
N PRO A 19 4.28 -9.71 -9.79
CA PRO A 19 4.46 -10.07 -11.19
C PRO A 19 4.87 -11.53 -11.40
N GLU A 20 4.50 -12.09 -12.54
CA GLU A 20 4.97 -13.40 -12.96
C GLU A 20 6.49 -13.41 -13.15
N GLY A 21 7.11 -14.58 -12.96
CA GLY A 21 8.56 -14.75 -13.10
C GLY A 21 9.42 -14.22 -11.94
N MET A 22 8.82 -13.58 -10.93
CA MET A 22 9.54 -13.25 -9.70
C MET A 22 9.79 -14.50 -8.84
N PRO A 23 10.98 -14.66 -8.23
CA PRO A 23 11.32 -15.85 -7.45
C PRO A 23 10.47 -16.01 -6.19
N LYS A 24 9.96 -14.90 -5.64
CA LYS A 24 9.02 -14.86 -4.52
C LYS A 24 7.79 -14.08 -4.97
N ARG A 25 6.61 -14.66 -4.78
CA ARG A 25 5.33 -14.07 -5.17
C ARG A 25 4.35 -14.09 -4.01
N PHE A 26 3.54 -13.04 -3.95
CA PHE A 26 2.47 -12.87 -2.99
C PHE A 26 1.20 -12.42 -3.71
N ASP A 27 0.08 -12.89 -3.20
CA ASP A 27 -1.27 -12.40 -3.46
C ASP A 27 -1.68 -11.65 -2.18
N THR A 28 -1.69 -10.31 -2.25
CA THR A 28 -1.74 -9.45 -1.07
C THR A 28 -2.97 -8.55 -1.12
N TRP A 29 -3.86 -8.77 -0.16
CA TRP A 29 -4.96 -7.88 0.15
C TRP A 29 -4.53 -6.80 1.13
N PHE A 30 -4.90 -5.57 0.82
CA PHE A 30 -4.72 -4.40 1.68
C PHE A 30 -6.06 -3.98 2.24
N PHE A 31 -6.07 -3.58 3.50
CA PHE A 31 -7.24 -3.09 4.21
C PHE A 31 -6.94 -1.75 4.88
N LEU A 32 -7.97 -0.92 5.04
CA LEU A 32 -7.94 0.23 5.93
C LEU A 32 -8.75 -0.10 7.20
N ALA A 33 -8.30 0.44 8.32
CA ALA A 33 -9.01 0.46 9.58
C ALA A 33 -8.66 1.75 10.32
N ALA A 34 -9.62 2.35 11.01
CA ALA A 34 -9.33 3.44 11.93
C ALA A 34 -8.68 2.86 13.18
N ALA A 35 -7.48 3.34 13.54
CA ALA A 35 -6.88 3.01 14.82
C ALA A 35 -7.67 3.71 15.95
N PRO A 36 -8.17 2.99 16.95
CA PRO A 36 -8.77 3.60 18.13
C PRO A 36 -7.79 4.57 18.78
N PRO A 37 -8.22 5.76 19.24
CA PRO A 37 -7.32 6.77 19.83
C PRO A 37 -6.47 6.24 21.00
N GLU A 38 -7.02 5.29 21.76
CA GLU A 38 -6.38 4.69 22.94
C GLU A 38 -5.37 3.59 22.57
N GLN A 39 -5.33 3.15 21.30
CA GLN A 39 -4.50 2.03 20.87
C GLN A 39 -3.06 2.49 20.63
N VAL A 40 -2.19 2.17 21.59
CA VAL A 40 -0.75 2.41 21.46
C VAL A 40 -0.12 1.27 20.65
N GLY A 41 0.54 1.62 19.55
CA GLY A 41 1.28 0.67 18.73
C GLY A 41 2.48 0.08 19.50
N ALA A 42 2.65 -1.23 19.39
CA ALA A 42 3.82 -1.95 19.90
C ALA A 42 4.28 -2.95 18.86
N HIS A 43 5.57 -3.28 18.87
CA HIS A 43 6.17 -4.30 18.02
C HIS A 43 6.71 -5.45 18.85
N ASP A 44 6.90 -6.61 18.24
CA ASP A 44 7.29 -7.85 18.92
C ASP A 44 8.77 -7.90 19.35
N GLY A 45 9.57 -6.96 18.85
CA GLY A 45 11.01 -6.86 19.13
C GLY A 45 11.85 -7.90 18.41
N LYS A 46 11.27 -8.65 17.47
CA LYS A 46 11.95 -9.71 16.71
C LYS A 46 11.79 -9.52 15.22
N GLU A 47 10.57 -9.64 14.71
CA GLU A 47 10.27 -9.41 13.29
C GLU A 47 10.14 -7.91 13.01
N SER A 48 9.51 -7.17 13.91
CA SER A 48 9.41 -5.71 13.88
C SER A 48 10.17 -5.12 15.06
N THR A 49 11.12 -4.24 14.76
CA THR A 49 12.02 -3.63 15.77
C THR A 49 11.79 -2.13 15.97
N ASP A 50 10.96 -1.51 15.13
CA ASP A 50 10.63 -0.09 15.22
C ASP A 50 9.23 0.16 14.63
N SER A 51 8.53 1.17 15.12
CA SER A 51 7.20 1.54 14.68
C SER A 51 6.94 3.02 14.97
N ILE A 52 6.52 3.76 13.95
CA ILE A 52 6.20 5.18 14.06
C ILE A 52 4.87 5.47 13.36
N TRP A 53 4.14 6.44 13.87
CA TRP A 53 3.00 7.03 13.18
C TRP A 53 3.49 8.21 12.34
N VAL A 54 3.30 8.12 11.03
CA VAL A 54 3.65 9.18 10.07
C VAL A 54 2.51 9.39 9.09
N SER A 55 2.39 10.61 8.56
CA SER A 55 1.42 10.88 7.49
C SER A 55 1.83 10.18 6.19
N PRO A 56 0.89 9.90 5.25
CA PRO A 56 1.25 9.38 3.93
C PRO A 56 2.26 10.26 3.19
N ARG A 57 2.12 11.59 3.32
CA ARG A 57 3.05 12.57 2.75
C ARG A 57 4.47 12.41 3.30
N GLU A 58 4.60 12.26 4.60
CA GLU A 58 5.90 12.10 5.24
C GLU A 58 6.55 10.75 4.87
N ALA A 59 5.76 9.68 4.82
CA ALA A 59 6.22 8.38 4.37
C ALA A 59 6.76 8.44 2.93
N LEU A 60 6.03 9.09 2.01
CA LEU A 60 6.45 9.27 0.63
C LEU A 60 7.75 10.10 0.52
N ALA A 61 7.83 11.23 1.22
CA ALA A 61 9.05 12.04 1.28
C ALA A 61 10.24 11.25 1.86
N GLY A 62 9.98 10.37 2.83
CA GLY A 62 10.99 9.45 3.36
C GLY A 62 11.42 8.38 2.36
N GLY A 63 10.51 7.93 1.49
CA GLY A 63 10.84 7.05 0.37
C GLY A 63 11.76 7.74 -0.65
N GLU A 64 11.44 8.97 -1.03
CA GLU A 64 12.23 9.79 -1.95
C GLU A 64 13.63 10.11 -1.40
N SER A 65 13.72 10.40 -0.10
CA SER A 65 15.00 10.70 0.57
C SER A 65 15.82 9.45 0.90
N GLY A 66 15.30 8.24 0.65
CA GLY A 66 15.92 6.97 1.03
C GLY A 66 15.87 6.62 2.53
N ARG A 67 15.15 7.42 3.34
CA ARG A 67 14.91 7.15 4.77
C ARG A 67 14.01 5.93 4.97
N PHE A 68 13.05 5.69 4.07
CA PHE A 68 12.20 4.51 4.08
C PHE A 68 12.36 3.71 2.79
N LYS A 69 12.42 2.38 2.91
CA LYS A 69 12.28 1.50 1.74
C LYS A 69 10.80 1.23 1.51
N LEU A 70 10.25 1.81 0.44
CA LEU A 70 8.85 1.61 0.08
C LEU A 70 8.74 0.72 -1.17
N PRO A 71 8.19 -0.49 -1.05
CA PRO A 71 7.81 -1.29 -2.22
C PRO A 71 6.80 -0.55 -3.09
N PHE A 72 6.83 -0.81 -4.40
CA PHE A 72 5.97 -0.12 -5.36
C PHE A 72 4.46 -0.15 -4.98
N PRO A 73 3.86 -1.29 -4.57
CA PRO A 73 2.46 -1.30 -4.09
C PRO A 73 2.23 -0.37 -2.91
N THR A 74 3.14 -0.33 -1.93
CA THR A 74 3.06 0.56 -0.77
C THR A 74 3.13 2.02 -1.19
N THR A 75 4.06 2.40 -2.07
CA THR A 75 4.16 3.78 -2.60
C THR A 75 2.88 4.20 -3.30
N ARG A 76 2.33 3.36 -4.19
CA ARG A 76 1.08 3.68 -4.91
C ARG A 76 -0.11 3.79 -3.96
N ASN A 77 -0.21 2.90 -2.97
CA ASN A 77 -1.23 2.93 -1.93
C ASN A 77 -1.15 4.20 -1.06
N LEU A 78 0.06 4.65 -0.69
CA LEU A 78 0.28 5.88 0.07
C LEU A 78 -0.06 7.13 -0.74
N ILE A 79 0.27 7.18 -2.04
CA ILE A 79 -0.11 8.29 -2.93
C ILE A 79 -1.64 8.40 -2.99
N ARG A 80 -2.34 7.27 -3.22
CA ARG A 80 -3.80 7.23 -3.26
C ARG A 80 -4.41 7.63 -1.91
N LEU A 81 -3.86 7.14 -0.79
CA LEU A 81 -4.36 7.45 0.55
C LEU A 81 -4.16 8.93 0.89
N GLY A 82 -3.03 9.51 0.47
CA GLY A 82 -2.70 10.92 0.67
C GLY A 82 -3.58 11.93 -0.06
N LYS A 83 -4.50 11.47 -0.92
CA LYS A 83 -5.53 12.31 -1.55
C LYS A 83 -6.73 12.59 -0.64
N GLN A 84 -6.86 11.83 0.45
CA GLN A 84 -7.98 11.92 1.37
C GLN A 84 -7.63 12.85 2.53
N GLU A 85 -8.57 13.71 2.91
CA GLU A 85 -8.35 14.76 3.92
C GLU A 85 -8.50 14.26 5.35
N SER A 86 -9.11 13.08 5.55
CA SER A 86 -9.34 12.50 6.86
C SER A 86 -9.46 10.97 6.79
N VAL A 87 -9.39 10.33 7.96
CA VAL A 87 -9.61 8.88 8.10
C VAL A 87 -11.00 8.47 7.60
N ASN A 88 -12.06 9.22 7.97
CA ASN A 88 -13.43 8.93 7.53
C ASN A 88 -13.56 9.04 6.01
N ALA A 89 -13.02 10.10 5.41
CA ALA A 89 -13.01 10.26 3.95
C ALA A 89 -12.30 9.09 3.25
N ALA A 90 -11.18 8.61 3.81
CA ALA A 90 -10.46 7.46 3.27
C ALA A 90 -11.26 6.14 3.35
N LEU A 91 -11.94 5.89 4.46
CA LEU A 91 -12.79 4.71 4.63
C LEU A 91 -14.00 4.76 3.69
N GLU A 92 -14.67 5.90 3.57
CA GLU A 92 -15.82 6.08 2.68
C GLU A 92 -15.43 5.95 1.20
N ASP A 93 -14.34 6.59 0.78
CA ASP A 93 -13.81 6.49 -0.59
C ASP A 93 -13.53 5.04 -0.98
N SER A 94 -13.01 4.24 -0.05
CA SER A 94 -12.66 2.85 -0.29
C SER A 94 -13.89 1.93 -0.30
N ARG A 95 -14.89 2.15 0.56
CA ARG A 95 -16.15 1.38 0.52
C ARG A 95 -16.94 1.60 -0.77
N GLY A 96 -16.84 2.80 -1.36
CA GLY A 96 -17.59 3.19 -2.55
C GLY A 96 -17.04 2.66 -3.88
N LYS A 97 -15.92 1.92 -3.89
CA LYS A 97 -15.23 1.51 -5.12
C LYS A 97 -14.98 0.01 -5.19
N PRO A 98 -15.14 -0.62 -6.36
CA PRO A 98 -14.72 -2.00 -6.55
C PRO A 98 -13.19 -2.11 -6.48
N ILE A 99 -12.69 -3.22 -5.93
CA ILE A 99 -11.26 -3.53 -5.94
C ILE A 99 -10.88 -4.13 -7.28
N VAL A 100 -10.02 -3.43 -8.03
CA VAL A 100 -9.33 -3.98 -9.20
C VAL A 100 -8.08 -4.70 -8.72
N THR A 101 -7.94 -5.97 -9.12
CA THR A 101 -6.71 -6.74 -8.85
C THR A 101 -5.57 -6.21 -9.71
N VAL A 102 -4.47 -5.83 -9.08
CA VAL A 102 -3.28 -5.33 -9.76
C VAL A 102 -2.21 -6.41 -9.79
N MET A 103 -1.99 -7.00 -10.97
CA MET A 103 -0.79 -7.79 -11.24
C MET A 103 0.09 -7.03 -12.24
N PRO A 104 1.17 -6.38 -11.79
CA PRO A 104 1.99 -5.59 -12.69
C PRO A 104 2.69 -6.47 -13.73
N VAL A 105 2.72 -6.01 -14.98
CA VAL A 105 3.55 -6.60 -16.03
C VAL A 105 4.88 -5.85 -16.05
N MET A 106 5.97 -6.58 -15.81
CA MET A 106 7.31 -6.00 -15.76
C MET A 106 8.04 -6.18 -17.10
N THR A 107 8.46 -5.06 -17.70
CA THR A 107 9.26 -5.05 -18.94
C THR A 107 10.65 -4.48 -18.65
N LYS A 108 11.70 -5.15 -19.13
CA LYS A 108 13.08 -4.62 -19.05
C LYS A 108 13.27 -3.57 -20.14
N LEU A 109 13.83 -2.42 -19.77
CA LEU A 109 14.21 -1.35 -20.68
C LEU A 109 15.74 -1.16 -20.65
N ASN A 110 16.29 -0.49 -21.65
CA ASN A 110 17.71 -0.08 -21.63
C ASN A 110 17.91 0.93 -20.49
N GLY A 111 18.50 0.49 -19.39
CA GLY A 111 18.79 1.34 -18.22
C GLY A 111 17.74 1.30 -17.10
N GLY A 112 16.72 0.43 -17.15
CA GLY A 112 15.72 0.36 -16.08
C GLY A 112 14.66 -0.72 -16.27
N ARG A 113 13.60 -0.64 -15.46
CA ARG A 113 12.41 -1.49 -15.58
C ARG A 113 11.17 -0.63 -15.73
N GLN A 114 10.19 -1.13 -16.44
CA GLN A 114 8.87 -0.54 -16.55
C GLN A 114 7.85 -1.49 -15.94
N LEU A 115 6.94 -0.96 -15.14
CA LEU A 115 5.77 -1.66 -14.66
C LEU A 115 4.53 -1.12 -15.38
N ARG A 116 3.70 -2.02 -15.90
CA ARG A 116 2.36 -1.70 -16.39
C ARG A 116 1.32 -2.27 -15.43
N ILE A 117 0.32 -1.48 -15.06
CA ILE A 117 -0.81 -1.87 -14.22
C ILE A 117 -2.13 -1.47 -14.88
N PRO A 118 -3.28 -2.08 -14.51
CA PRO A 118 -4.58 -1.67 -15.02
C PRO A 118 -4.88 -0.20 -14.69
N ARG A 119 -5.31 0.60 -15.67
CA ARG A 119 -5.60 2.03 -15.48
C ARG A 119 -6.78 2.24 -14.54
N GLU A 120 -7.77 1.37 -14.64
CA GLU A 120 -8.98 1.30 -13.83
C GLU A 120 -8.70 1.04 -12.34
N ALA A 121 -7.48 0.60 -11.98
CA ALA A 121 -7.07 0.45 -10.58
C ALA A 121 -6.85 1.80 -9.85
N GLY A 122 -6.86 2.93 -10.58
CA GLY A 122 -6.97 4.27 -9.98
C GLY A 122 -5.68 4.84 -9.37
N TYR A 123 -4.51 4.44 -9.87
CA TYR A 123 -3.19 4.85 -9.36
C TYR A 123 -2.49 5.93 -10.20
N ASP A 124 -3.26 6.86 -10.78
CA ASP A 124 -2.78 8.03 -11.56
C ASP A 124 -1.93 7.71 -12.79
N GLY A 125 -2.07 6.50 -13.32
CA GLY A 125 -1.38 6.04 -14.51
C GLY A 125 -1.45 4.53 -14.64
N ASP A 126 -1.01 4.06 -15.80
CA ASP A 126 -0.96 2.65 -16.16
C ASP A 126 0.47 2.19 -16.49
N VAL A 127 1.42 3.12 -16.65
CA VAL A 127 2.83 2.83 -16.96
C VAL A 127 3.73 3.62 -16.02
N PHE A 128 4.67 2.92 -15.38
CA PHE A 128 5.57 3.48 -14.38
C PHE A 128 7.00 3.02 -14.65
N GLU A 129 7.93 3.97 -14.72
CA GLU A 129 9.36 3.67 -14.72
C GLU A 129 9.81 3.44 -13.27
N VAL A 130 10.54 2.35 -13.07
CA VAL A 130 11.13 2.01 -11.77
C VAL A 130 12.62 1.84 -11.99
N GLY A 131 13.40 2.58 -11.19
CA GLY A 131 14.85 2.49 -11.19
C GLY A 131 15.33 1.05 -10.95
N SER A 132 16.48 0.72 -11.51
CA SER A 132 17.20 -0.50 -11.12
C SER A 132 17.60 -0.36 -9.65
N VAL A 133 16.93 -1.13 -8.78
CA VAL A 133 17.40 -1.40 -7.41
C VAL A 133 18.79 -2.03 -7.47
#